data_AF-A0A443RSE5-F1
#
_entry.id   AF-A0A443RSE5-F1
#
_cell.length_a   1.000
_cell.length_b   1.000
_cell.length_c   1.000
_cell.angle_alpha   90.00
_cell.angle_beta   90.00
_cell.angle_gamma   90.00
#
_symmetry.space_group_name_H-M   'P 1'
#
loop_
_entity.id
_entity.type
_entity.pdbx_description
1 polymer ?
#
loop_
_entity_poly.entity_id
_entity_poly.type
_entity_poly.pdbx_seq_one_letter_code
_entity_poly.pdbx_strand_id
1 'polypeptide(L)'
;MNHKNSLQFENKLYASVNHKIDEMQLKHNWCFAEVQFLKKAVDVLRECRQTLMYTYVFADCVIKTNQTEIFEGNQRDLEQATEMLSEYLESELTDDYVTNIKQKVQDKYKYCEGRRIALVKHVQEGYENDFWNFAVETV
;
A
#
# COMPACT_ATOMS: atom_id res chain seq x y z
N MET A 1 2.50 14.09 -1.36
CA MET A 1 3.03 13.07 -2.31
C MET A 1 3.11 13.67 -3.71
N ASN A 2 4.29 13.74 -4.33
CA ASN A 2 4.49 14.40 -5.64
C ASN A 2 4.10 13.43 -6.78
N HIS A 3 2.81 13.41 -7.16
CA HIS A 3 2.20 12.43 -8.08
C HIS A 3 2.94 12.22 -9.40
N LYS A 4 3.65 13.25 -9.89
CA LYS A 4 4.37 13.19 -11.17
C LYS A 4 5.50 12.16 -11.21
N ASN A 5 6.00 11.74 -10.04
CA ASN A 5 7.05 10.72 -9.94
C ASN A 5 6.51 9.31 -9.64
N SER A 6 5.21 9.13 -9.30
CA SER A 6 4.69 7.83 -8.86
C SER A 6 4.75 6.77 -9.97
N LEU A 7 4.48 7.16 -11.23
CA LEU A 7 4.53 6.25 -12.37
C LEU A 7 5.94 5.72 -12.63
N GLN A 8 6.96 6.58 -12.46
CA GLN A 8 8.36 6.16 -12.61
C GLN A 8 8.78 5.20 -11.50
N PHE A 9 8.36 5.47 -10.25
CA PHE A 9 8.61 4.56 -9.13
C PHE A 9 7.86 3.22 -9.29
N GLU A 10 6.63 3.22 -9.81
CA GLU A 10 5.91 1.99 -10.10
C GLU A 10 6.60 1.14 -11.17
N ASN A 11 7.04 1.74 -12.28
CA ASN A 11 7.75 1.00 -13.32
C ASN A 11 9.05 0.38 -12.80
N LYS A 12 9.80 1.11 -11.95
CA LYS A 12 11.00 0.58 -11.28
C LYS A 12 10.67 -0.57 -10.33
N LEU A 13 9.60 -0.45 -9.56
CA LEU A 13 9.14 -1.50 -8.65
C LEU A 13 8.77 -2.78 -9.42
N TYR A 14 8.00 -2.67 -10.51
CA TYR A 14 7.67 -3.84 -11.35
C TYR A 14 8.90 -4.51 -11.93
N ALA A 15 9.86 -3.73 -12.43
CA ALA A 15 11.12 -4.26 -12.95
C ALA A 15 11.93 -4.98 -11.85
N SER A 16 12.05 -4.37 -10.67
CA SER A 16 12.75 -4.96 -9.52
C SER A 16 12.10 -6.28 -9.07
N VAL A 17 10.78 -6.31 -8.96
CA VAL A 17 10.06 -7.52 -8.53
C VAL A 17 10.15 -8.64 -9.58
N ASN A 18 10.04 -8.31 -10.88
CA ASN A 18 10.23 -9.31 -11.93
C ASN A 18 11.65 -9.90 -11.91
N HIS A 19 12.68 -9.06 -11.71
CA HIS A 19 14.04 -9.54 -11.54
C HIS A 19 14.17 -10.48 -10.34
N LYS A 20 13.55 -10.16 -9.19
CA LYS A 20 13.53 -11.05 -8.01
C LYS A 20 12.83 -12.39 -8.28
N ILE A 21 11.74 -12.38 -9.05
CA ILE A 21 11.04 -13.60 -9.47
C ILE A 21 11.99 -14.46 -10.31
N ASP A 22 12.63 -13.88 -11.33
CA ASP A 22 13.56 -14.59 -12.21
C ASP A 22 14.75 -15.15 -11.41
N GLU A 23 15.30 -14.37 -10.48
CA GLU A 23 16.40 -14.81 -9.62
C GLU A 23 16.03 -16.00 -8.73
N MET A 24 14.83 -15.98 -8.12
CA MET A 24 14.34 -17.10 -7.31
C MET A 24 14.10 -18.37 -8.14
N GLN A 25 13.55 -18.22 -9.34
CA GLN A 25 13.27 -19.36 -10.20
C GLN A 25 14.54 -19.96 -10.78
N LEU A 26 15.48 -19.12 -11.25
CA LEU A 26 16.69 -19.58 -11.95
C LEU A 26 17.82 -19.99 -10.99
N LYS A 27 18.09 -19.22 -9.93
CA LYS A 27 19.21 -19.49 -9.01
C LYS A 27 18.83 -20.42 -7.87
N HIS A 28 17.61 -20.29 -7.34
CA HIS A 28 17.14 -21.04 -6.17
C HIS A 28 16.15 -22.16 -6.50
N ASN A 29 15.83 -22.36 -7.79
CA ASN A 29 14.98 -23.43 -8.30
C ASN A 29 13.53 -23.43 -7.74
N TRP A 30 12.99 -22.25 -7.43
CA TRP A 30 11.60 -22.10 -6.98
C TRP A 30 10.63 -22.29 -8.16
N CYS A 31 9.52 -22.98 -7.93
CA CYS A 31 8.49 -23.15 -8.93
C CYS A 31 7.64 -21.87 -9.09
N PHE A 32 6.87 -21.77 -10.19
CA PHE A 32 5.99 -20.64 -10.45
C PHE A 32 5.01 -20.36 -9.29
N ALA A 33 4.51 -21.39 -8.61
CA ALA A 33 3.59 -21.22 -7.48
C ALA A 33 4.28 -20.57 -6.25
N GLU A 34 5.56 -20.84 -6.05
CA GLU A 34 6.30 -20.36 -4.88
C GLU A 34 6.63 -18.87 -4.95
N VAL A 35 6.64 -18.27 -6.14
CA VAL A 35 6.94 -16.84 -6.36
C VAL A 35 5.70 -15.95 -6.47
N GLN A 36 4.48 -16.51 -6.49
CA GLN A 36 3.24 -15.73 -6.66
C GLN A 36 2.99 -14.71 -5.54
N PHE A 37 3.56 -14.92 -4.35
CA PHE A 37 3.43 -13.98 -3.23
C PHE A 37 4.04 -12.61 -3.55
N LEU A 38 5.08 -12.55 -4.39
CA LEU A 38 5.68 -11.28 -4.83
C LEU A 38 4.72 -10.49 -5.71
N LYS A 39 4.06 -11.15 -6.65
CA LYS A 39 3.03 -10.53 -7.50
C LYS A 39 1.87 -10.00 -6.65
N LYS A 40 1.37 -10.83 -5.72
CA LYS A 40 0.29 -10.40 -4.81
C LYS A 40 0.69 -9.20 -3.95
N ALA A 41 1.95 -9.15 -3.50
CA ALA A 41 2.46 -8.02 -2.73
C ALA A 41 2.47 -6.72 -3.55
N VAL A 42 2.86 -6.79 -4.83
CA VAL A 42 2.82 -5.63 -5.74
C VAL A 42 1.39 -5.17 -6.00
N ASP A 43 0.46 -6.10 -6.22
CA ASP A 43 -0.96 -5.75 -6.43
C ASP A 43 -1.53 -5.00 -5.20
N VAL A 44 -1.28 -5.52 -4.00
CA VAL A 44 -1.71 -4.87 -2.75
C VAL A 44 -1.05 -3.49 -2.59
N LEU A 45 0.25 -3.37 -2.86
CA LEU A 45 0.95 -2.09 -2.77
C LEU A 45 0.34 -1.04 -3.72
N ARG A 46 -0.02 -1.45 -4.93
CA ARG A 46 -0.70 -0.59 -5.91
C ARG A 46 -2.08 -0.14 -5.43
N GLU A 47 -2.89 -1.06 -4.90
CA GLU A 47 -4.22 -0.74 -4.35
C GLU A 47 -4.13 0.23 -3.16
N CYS A 48 -3.15 0.04 -2.27
CA CYS A 48 -2.90 0.93 -1.13
C CYS A 48 -2.48 2.33 -1.58
N ARG A 49 -1.56 2.43 -2.56
CA ARG A 49 -1.15 3.72 -3.15
C ARG A 49 -2.32 4.45 -3.79
N GLN A 50 -3.12 3.74 -4.59
CA GLN A 50 -4.29 4.33 -5.22
C GLN A 50 -5.30 4.82 -4.17
N THR A 51 -5.52 4.04 -3.11
CA THR A 51 -6.38 4.45 -1.99
C THR A 51 -5.84 5.74 -1.35
N LEU A 52 -4.54 5.79 -1.02
CA LEU A 52 -3.89 6.98 -0.45
C LEU A 52 -4.03 8.22 -1.34
N MET A 53 -3.99 8.08 -2.68
CA MET A 53 -4.24 9.21 -3.58
C MET A 53 -5.63 9.82 -3.35
N TYR A 54 -6.66 8.98 -3.21
CA TYR A 54 -8.02 9.44 -2.95
C TYR A 54 -8.20 9.97 -1.53
N THR A 55 -7.47 9.44 -0.53
CA THR A 55 -7.59 9.93 0.85
C THR A 55 -7.11 11.36 0.99
N TYR A 56 -6.09 11.80 0.23
CA TYR A 56 -5.68 13.21 0.25
C TYR A 56 -6.74 14.15 -0.31
N VAL A 57 -7.42 13.75 -1.40
CA VAL A 57 -8.53 14.54 -1.96
C VAL A 57 -9.68 14.61 -0.96
N PHE A 58 -10.03 13.47 -0.34
CA PHE A 58 -11.05 13.44 0.69
C PHE A 58 -10.70 14.32 1.90
N ALA A 59 -9.45 14.28 2.37
CA ALA A 59 -8.97 15.08 3.49
C ALA A 59 -9.08 16.59 3.23
N ASP A 60 -8.87 17.02 1.98
CA ASP A 60 -8.95 18.42 1.57
C ASP A 60 -10.40 18.93 1.54
N CYS A 61 -11.36 18.08 1.18
CA CYS A 61 -12.77 18.46 1.09
C CYS A 61 -13.53 18.42 2.42
N VAL A 62 -13.06 17.64 3.40
CA VAL A 62 -13.79 17.40 4.65
C VAL A 62 -13.46 18.44 5.72
N ILE A 63 -14.49 18.96 6.39
CA ILE A 63 -14.35 19.88 7.52
C ILE A 63 -13.85 19.12 8.73
N LYS A 64 -12.88 19.70 9.45
CA LYS A 64 -12.27 19.09 10.64
C LYS A 64 -13.30 18.75 11.71
N THR A 65 -13.29 17.50 12.16
CA THR A 65 -14.08 16.96 13.27
C THR A 65 -13.27 15.89 14.03
N ASN A 66 -13.83 15.33 15.11
CA ASN A 66 -13.20 14.19 15.78
C ASN A 66 -13.03 12.98 14.84
N GLN A 67 -13.94 12.81 13.88
CA GLN A 67 -13.91 11.70 12.93
C GLN A 67 -12.82 11.90 11.87
N THR A 68 -12.51 13.15 11.52
CA THR A 68 -11.38 13.45 10.62
C THR A 68 -10.04 13.18 11.29
N GLU A 69 -9.88 13.42 12.59
CA GLU A 69 -8.63 13.07 13.31
C GLU A 69 -8.38 11.55 13.30
N ILE A 70 -9.43 10.74 13.51
CA ILE A 70 -9.33 9.28 13.42
C ILE A 70 -8.97 8.85 11.98
N PHE A 71 -9.60 9.48 10.98
CA PHE A 71 -9.28 9.25 9.59
C PHE A 71 -7.81 9.59 9.26
N GLU A 72 -7.31 10.75 9.69
CA GLU A 72 -5.91 11.15 9.51
C GLU A 72 -4.94 10.20 10.21
N GLY A 73 -5.32 9.68 11.38
CA GLY A 73 -4.62 8.57 12.05
C GLY A 73 -4.51 7.33 11.17
N ASN A 74 -5.65 6.84 10.65
CA ASN A 74 -5.70 5.68 9.77
C ASN A 74 -4.93 5.92 8.45
N GLN A 75 -4.95 7.15 7.91
CA GLN A 75 -4.21 7.52 6.72
C GLN A 75 -2.70 7.44 6.95
N ARG A 76 -2.19 7.98 8.07
CA ARG A 76 -0.76 7.89 8.45
C ARG A 76 -0.31 6.44 8.63
N ASP A 77 -1.13 5.62 9.27
CA ASP A 77 -0.90 4.18 9.43
C ASP A 77 -0.77 3.46 8.08
N LEU A 78 -1.67 3.76 7.13
CA LEU A 78 -1.64 3.19 5.79
C LEU A 78 -0.42 3.68 4.99
N GLU A 79 -0.09 4.97 5.08
CA GLU A 79 1.08 5.55 4.41
C GLU A 79 2.37 4.87 4.89
N GLN A 80 2.55 4.74 6.21
CA GLN A 80 3.70 4.04 6.78
C GLN A 80 3.76 2.56 6.36
N ALA A 81 2.63 1.85 6.38
CA ALA A 81 2.57 0.45 5.93
C ALA A 81 2.90 0.30 4.44
N THR A 82 2.48 1.25 3.62
CA THR A 82 2.73 1.31 2.17
C THR A 82 4.22 1.50 1.89
N GLU A 83 4.87 2.47 2.56
CA GLU A 83 6.30 2.72 2.40
C GLU A 83 7.14 1.52 2.88
N MET A 84 6.84 0.96 4.06
CA MET A 84 7.53 -0.24 4.56
C MET A 84 7.46 -1.44 3.62
N LEU A 85 6.34 -1.60 2.89
CA LEU A 85 6.20 -2.66 1.90
C LEU A 85 7.00 -2.33 0.63
N SER A 86 6.96 -1.09 0.15
CA SER A 86 7.72 -0.66 -1.02
C SER A 86 9.23 -0.82 -0.81
N GLU A 87 9.75 -0.29 0.30
CA GLU A 87 11.17 -0.39 0.64
C GLU A 87 11.63 -1.85 0.71
N TYR A 88 10.82 -2.73 1.30
CA TYR A 88 11.15 -4.15 1.41
C TYR A 88 11.12 -4.86 0.05
N LEU A 89 10.21 -4.48 -0.85
CA LEU A 89 10.16 -5.02 -2.21
C LEU A 89 11.30 -4.49 -3.09
N GLU A 90 11.83 -3.31 -2.80
CA GLU A 90 12.95 -2.72 -3.53
C GLU A 90 14.33 -3.15 -3.01
N SER A 91 14.43 -3.66 -1.77
CA SER A 91 15.70 -4.09 -1.17
C SER A 91 16.39 -5.21 -1.95
N GLU A 92 17.73 -5.26 -1.97
CA GLU A 92 18.47 -6.34 -2.63
C GLU A 92 18.19 -7.72 -1.99
N LEU A 93 18.26 -8.78 -2.80
CA LEU A 93 18.18 -10.16 -2.35
C LEU A 93 19.54 -10.59 -1.78
N THR A 94 19.57 -10.97 -0.51
CA THR A 94 20.72 -11.65 0.11
C THR A 94 20.37 -13.11 0.41
N ASP A 95 21.36 -13.99 0.55
CA ASP A 95 21.09 -15.43 0.81
C ASP A 95 20.28 -15.67 2.10
N ASP A 96 20.52 -14.89 3.16
CA ASP A 96 19.73 -14.94 4.40
C ASP A 96 18.29 -14.44 4.20
N TYR A 97 18.10 -13.51 3.26
CA TYR A 97 16.81 -12.96 2.90
C TYR A 97 15.94 -13.98 2.16
N VAL A 98 16.50 -14.85 1.30
CA VAL A 98 15.73 -15.85 0.52
C VAL A 98 14.98 -16.84 1.40
N THR A 99 15.53 -17.23 2.55
CA THR A 99 14.88 -18.20 3.45
C THR A 99 13.62 -17.63 4.10
N ASN A 100 13.59 -16.33 4.38
CA ASN A 100 12.53 -15.69 5.15
C ASN A 100 11.67 -14.70 4.36
N ILE A 101 12.03 -14.42 3.10
CA ILE A 101 11.36 -13.42 2.26
C ILE A 101 9.86 -13.70 2.13
N LYS A 102 9.48 -14.96 1.90
CA LYS A 102 8.07 -15.32 1.69
C LYS A 102 7.21 -14.90 2.87
N GLN A 103 7.63 -15.25 4.09
CA GLN A 103 6.93 -14.88 5.31
C GLN A 103 6.92 -13.35 5.50
N LYS A 104 8.08 -12.70 5.39
CA LYS A 104 8.21 -11.25 5.62
C LYS A 104 7.41 -10.41 4.62
N VAL A 105 7.41 -10.77 3.33
CA VAL A 105 6.57 -10.10 2.31
C VAL A 105 5.09 -10.34 2.61
N GLN A 106 4.72 -11.57 2.97
CA GLN A 106 3.33 -11.90 3.29
C GLN A 106 2.79 -11.12 4.48
N ASP A 107 3.57 -11.00 5.55
CA ASP A 107 3.17 -10.24 6.74
C ASP A 107 3.02 -8.76 6.42
N LYS A 108 3.96 -8.18 5.65
CA LYS A 108 3.91 -6.77 5.26
C LYS A 108 2.71 -6.46 4.36
N TYR A 109 2.45 -7.23 3.30
CA TYR A 109 1.31 -6.94 2.44
C TYR A 109 -0.02 -7.17 3.16
N LYS A 110 -0.13 -8.19 4.03
CA LYS A 110 -1.35 -8.42 4.81
C LYS A 110 -1.62 -7.28 5.79
N TYR A 111 -0.58 -6.77 6.44
CA TYR A 111 -0.69 -5.62 7.33
C TYR A 111 -1.12 -4.37 6.57
N CYS A 112 -0.49 -4.09 5.43
CA CYS A 112 -0.82 -2.95 4.57
C CYS A 112 -2.29 -3.01 4.09
N GLU A 113 -2.73 -4.16 3.60
CA GLU A 113 -4.14 -4.38 3.22
C GLU A 113 -5.09 -4.21 4.41
N GLY A 114 -4.70 -4.69 5.60
CA GLY A 114 -5.48 -4.50 6.82
C GLY A 114 -5.66 -3.02 7.19
N ARG A 115 -4.61 -2.20 7.07
CA ARG A 115 -4.70 -0.74 7.27
C ARG A 115 -5.61 -0.09 6.25
N ARG A 116 -5.52 -0.49 4.98
CA ARG A 116 -6.37 0.01 3.89
C ARG A 116 -7.84 -0.28 4.17
N ILE A 117 -8.17 -1.52 4.56
CA ILE A 117 -9.53 -1.92 4.92
C ILE A 117 -10.05 -1.13 6.13
N ALA A 118 -9.23 -0.95 7.17
CA ALA A 118 -9.63 -0.17 8.35
C ALA A 118 -9.97 1.28 7.98
N LEU A 119 -9.15 1.91 7.15
CA LEU A 119 -9.40 3.27 6.65
C LEU A 119 -10.70 3.35 5.86
N VAL A 120 -10.89 2.46 4.87
CA VAL A 120 -12.09 2.47 4.02
C VAL A 120 -13.35 2.22 4.83
N LYS A 121 -13.31 1.30 5.80
CA LYS A 121 -14.43 1.04 6.71
C LYS A 121 -14.80 2.25 7.55
N HIS A 122 -13.81 2.96 8.09
CA HIS A 122 -14.04 4.19 8.86
C HIS A 122 -14.73 5.27 8.02
N VAL A 123 -14.28 5.46 6.77
CA VAL A 123 -14.91 6.40 5.84
C VAL A 123 -16.36 5.97 5.53
N GLN A 124 -16.58 4.68 5.26
CA GLN A 124 -17.91 4.15 4.99
C GLN A 124 -18.86 4.32 6.18
N GLU A 125 -18.43 3.97 7.39
CA GLU A 125 -19.21 4.18 8.61
C GLU A 125 -19.57 5.66 8.79
N GLY A 126 -18.64 6.56 8.49
CA GLY A 126 -18.93 7.99 8.56
C GLY A 126 -19.94 8.48 7.51
N TYR A 127 -20.05 7.83 6.36
CA TYR A 127 -21.15 8.11 5.42
C TYR A 127 -22.49 7.55 5.91
N GLU A 128 -22.49 6.36 6.52
CA GLU A 128 -23.71 5.72 7.04
C GLU A 128 -24.32 6.47 8.24
N ASN A 129 -23.50 7.22 8.97
CA ASN A 129 -23.90 7.95 10.18
C ASN A 129 -23.80 9.49 10.05
N ASP A 130 -23.66 10.02 8.83
CA ASP A 130 -23.60 11.46 8.54
C ASP A 130 -22.49 12.21 9.33
N PHE A 131 -21.33 11.59 9.50
CA PHE A 131 -20.18 12.18 10.22
C PHE A 131 -19.43 13.23 9.39
N TRP A 132 -19.52 13.15 8.06
CA TRP A 132 -18.73 13.97 7.15
C TRP A 132 -19.47 15.24 6.75
N ASN A 133 -18.87 16.39 7.09
CA ASN A 133 -19.29 17.68 6.59
C ASN A 133 -18.28 18.13 5.53
N PHE A 134 -18.74 18.48 4.34
CA PHE A 134 -17.87 18.92 3.25
C PHE A 134 -17.91 20.43 3.11
N ALA A 135 -16.76 21.04 2.86
CA ALA A 135 -16.71 22.44 2.50
C ALA A 135 -17.38 22.63 1.13
N VAL A 136 -18.60 23.17 1.13
CA VAL A 136 -19.27 23.56 -0.11
C VAL A 136 -18.59 24.83 -0.59
N GLU A 137 -17.78 24.75 -1.65
CA GLU A 137 -17.50 25.94 -2.45
C GLU A 137 -18.81 26.35 -3.12
N THR A 138 -19.52 27.29 -2.51
CA THR A 138 -20.59 28.02 -3.18
C THR A 138 -19.95 28.83 -4.31
N VAL A 139 -20.10 28.33 -5.54
CA VAL A 139 -19.89 29.10 -6.78
C VAL A 139 -21.07 30.05 -6.97
#